data_AF-A0A351V9N1-F1
#
_entry.id   AF-A0A351V9N1-F1
#
_cell.length_a   1.000
_cell.length_b   1.000
_cell.length_c   1.000
_cell.angle_alpha   90.00
_cell.angle_beta   90.00
_cell.angle_gamma   90.00
#
_symmetry.space_group_name_H-M   'P 1'
#
loop_
_entity.id
_entity.type
_entity.pdbx_description
1 polymer ?
#
loop_
_entity_poly.entity_id
_entity_poly.type
_entity_poly.pdbx_seq_one_letter_code
_entity_poly.pdbx_strand_id
1 'polypeptide(L)'
;MQGDKIDLLVTFDKKYIKPFRVMLKSLAVSNPQGNFRIWLLHSGISNVDLQALAEYCSGHRMTLIWIQVDRSVFETAPVSKQYPQEMYYRLLAPVLLPDTLDRIIYIDPDILVINPVYPLWEMQLGESVFAAASHSSIFEAINDVNMMRLGKDH
;
A
#
# COMPACT_ATOMS: atom_id res chain seq x y z
N MET A 1 10.06 -8.24 -21.54
CA MET A 1 10.71 -7.35 -20.54
C MET A 1 10.76 -8.11 -19.23
N GLN A 2 11.96 -8.40 -18.75
CA GLN A 2 12.24 -9.21 -17.57
C GLN A 2 12.93 -8.28 -16.58
N GLY A 3 12.44 -8.17 -15.34
CA GLY A 3 13.35 -7.87 -14.23
C GLY A 3 13.01 -6.76 -13.25
N ASP A 4 12.21 -5.75 -13.58
CA ASP A 4 12.06 -4.63 -12.63
C ASP A 4 11.07 -4.94 -11.51
N LYS A 5 11.57 -4.80 -10.29
CA LYS A 5 10.83 -5.01 -9.06
C LYS A 5 9.98 -3.77 -8.80
N ILE A 6 8.66 -3.94 -8.68
CA ILE A 6 7.76 -2.82 -8.40
C ILE A 6 7.75 -2.55 -6.90
N ASP A 7 8.06 -1.32 -6.53
CA ASP A 7 8.03 -0.84 -5.16
C ASP A 7 6.64 -0.35 -4.77
N LEU A 8 6.07 -0.95 -3.72
CA LEU A 8 4.79 -0.55 -3.13
C LEU A 8 5.00 -0.11 -1.69
N LEU A 9 4.42 1.02 -1.31
CA LEU A 9 4.38 1.52 0.05
C LEU A 9 3.02 1.27 0.69
N VAL A 10 3.04 0.75 1.90
CA VAL A 10 1.87 0.64 2.78
C VAL A 10 2.23 1.15 4.17
N THR A 11 1.26 1.76 4.85
CA THR A 11 1.44 2.30 6.21
C THR A 11 0.29 1.85 7.08
N PHE A 12 0.54 1.06 8.12
CA PHE A 12 -0.55 0.54 8.95
C PHE A 12 -0.13 0.02 10.33
N ASP A 13 -1.12 -0.16 11.22
CA ASP A 13 -0.97 -0.79 12.54
C ASP A 13 -1.42 -2.27 12.53
N LYS A 14 -1.20 -2.98 13.64
CA LYS A 14 -1.53 -4.41 13.77
C LYS A 14 -2.98 -4.77 13.38
N LYS A 15 -3.95 -3.86 13.49
CA LYS A 15 -5.37 -4.14 13.18
C LYS A 15 -5.60 -4.37 11.69
N TYR A 16 -4.76 -3.78 10.85
CA TYR A 16 -4.88 -3.85 9.38
C TYR A 16 -4.14 -5.03 8.75
N ILE A 17 -3.46 -5.87 9.52
CA ILE A 17 -2.78 -7.08 9.01
C ILE A 17 -3.73 -7.96 8.20
N LYS A 18 -4.98 -8.14 8.67
CA LYS A 18 -5.97 -8.95 7.96
C LYS A 18 -6.40 -8.31 6.63
N PRO A 19 -6.88 -7.06 6.59
CA PRO A 19 -7.13 -6.34 5.33
C PRO A 19 -5.92 -6.36 4.38
N PHE A 20 -4.72 -6.12 4.90
CA PHE A 20 -3.50 -6.08 4.11
C PHE A 20 -3.21 -7.41 3.41
N ARG A 21 -3.43 -8.55 4.08
CA ARG A 21 -3.31 -9.87 3.43
C ARG A 21 -4.31 -10.04 2.28
N VAL A 22 -5.52 -9.51 2.41
CA VAL A 22 -6.52 -9.50 1.32
C VAL A 22 -6.04 -8.63 0.16
N MET A 23 -5.53 -7.44 0.45
CA MET A 23 -4.95 -6.54 -0.56
C MET A 23 -3.80 -7.24 -1.31
N LEU A 24 -2.82 -7.81 -0.60
CA LEU A 24 -1.70 -8.56 -1.19
C LEU A 24 -2.17 -9.74 -2.05
N LYS A 25 -3.19 -10.48 -1.60
CA LYS A 25 -3.76 -11.58 -2.38
C LYS A 25 -4.37 -11.08 -3.68
N SER A 26 -5.17 -10.00 -3.62
CA SER A 26 -5.78 -9.41 -4.81
C SER A 26 -4.72 -8.86 -5.78
N LEU A 27 -3.68 -8.21 -5.25
CA LEU A 27 -2.51 -7.77 -6.01
C LEU A 27 -1.84 -8.93 -6.74
N ALA A 28 -1.57 -10.05 -6.05
CA ALA A 28 -0.95 -11.24 -6.62
C ALA A 28 -1.81 -11.87 -7.72
N VAL A 29 -3.14 -11.89 -7.53
CA VAL A 29 -4.09 -12.43 -8.52
C VAL A 29 -4.15 -11.55 -9.77
N SER A 30 -4.21 -10.23 -9.60
CA SER A 30 -4.25 -9.29 -10.73
C SER A 30 -2.89 -9.08 -11.41
N ASN A 31 -1.79 -9.55 -10.80
CA ASN A 31 -0.44 -9.42 -11.32
C ASN A 31 0.30 -10.78 -11.22
N PRO A 32 -0.13 -11.81 -11.96
CA PRO A 32 0.38 -13.17 -11.82
C PRO A 32 1.84 -13.35 -12.26
N GLN A 33 2.47 -12.34 -12.88
CA GLN A 33 3.90 -12.32 -13.19
C GLN A 33 4.63 -11.16 -12.49
N GLY A 34 3.94 -10.44 -11.60
CA GLY A 34 4.52 -9.33 -10.87
C GLY A 34 5.56 -9.80 -9.85
N ASN A 35 6.60 -8.99 -9.70
CA ASN A 35 7.63 -9.11 -8.68
C ASN A 35 7.62 -7.83 -7.86
N PHE A 36 7.27 -7.92 -6.58
CA PHE A 36 7.01 -6.75 -5.75
C PHE A 36 7.97 -6.67 -4.57
N ARG A 37 8.37 -5.44 -4.23
CA ARG A 37 8.98 -5.11 -2.94
C ARG A 37 7.98 -4.25 -2.19
N ILE A 38 7.51 -4.77 -1.06
CA ILE A 38 6.51 -4.14 -0.22
C ILE A 38 7.22 -3.47 0.95
N TRP A 39 7.12 -2.15 1.02
CA TRP A 39 7.62 -1.33 2.11
C TRP A 39 6.49 -1.10 3.10
N LEU A 40 6.71 -1.50 4.35
CA LEU A 40 5.76 -1.32 5.44
C LEU A 40 6.33 -0.32 6.46
N LEU A 41 5.68 0.84 6.58
CA LEU A 41 5.93 1.74 7.71
C LEU A 41 4.91 1.44 8.81
N HIS A 42 5.39 1.14 10.02
CA HIS A 42 4.54 0.82 11.17
C HIS A 42 5.14 1.34 12.46
N SER A 43 4.35 1.37 13.54
CA SER A 43 4.82 1.87 14.84
C SER A 43 4.85 0.84 15.97
N GLY A 44 4.25 -0.33 15.77
CA GLY A 44 4.05 -1.29 16.87
C GLY A 44 3.59 -2.69 16.47
N ILE A 45 3.89 -3.14 15.26
CA ILE A 45 3.67 -4.53 14.87
C ILE A 45 4.81 -5.36 15.47
N SER A 46 4.47 -6.49 16.10
CA SER A 46 5.47 -7.35 16.73
C SER A 46 6.35 -8.05 15.69
N ASN A 47 7.59 -8.38 16.04
CA ASN A 47 8.48 -9.15 15.17
C ASN A 47 7.86 -10.49 14.74
N VAL A 48 7.09 -11.15 15.61
CA VAL A 48 6.40 -12.40 15.27
C VAL A 48 5.38 -12.19 14.16
N ASP A 49 4.56 -11.13 14.26
CA ASP A 49 3.59 -10.79 13.23
C ASP A 49 4.27 -10.36 11.92
N LEU A 50 5.38 -9.62 11.99
CA LEU A 50 6.17 -9.18 10.83
C LEU A 50 6.78 -10.35 10.08
N GLN A 51 7.34 -11.34 10.80
CA GLN A 51 7.91 -12.53 10.18
C GLN A 51 6.83 -13.39 9.51
N ALA A 52 5.69 -13.58 10.17
CA ALA A 52 4.55 -14.28 9.56
C ALA A 52 4.03 -13.56 8.29
N LEU A 53 4.05 -12.22 8.28
CA LEU A 53 3.73 -11.42 7.09
C LEU A 53 4.80 -11.58 5.99
N ALA A 54 6.08 -11.59 6.34
CA ALA A 54 7.17 -11.80 5.38
C ALA A 54 7.08 -13.17 4.69
N GLU A 55 6.77 -14.23 5.46
CA GLU A 55 6.50 -15.57 4.93
C GLU A 55 5.27 -15.58 4.02
N TYR A 56 4.21 -14.88 4.40
CA TYR A 56 3.02 -14.75 3.55
C TYR A 56 3.34 -14.05 2.21
N CYS A 57 4.12 -12.96 2.25
CA CYS A 57 4.58 -12.23 1.06
C CYS A 57 5.46 -13.10 0.15
N SER A 58 6.39 -13.87 0.72
CA SER A 58 7.32 -14.70 -0.06
C SER A 58 6.57 -15.78 -0.86
N GLY A 59 5.50 -16.35 -0.29
CA GLY A 59 4.58 -17.26 -0.98
C GLY A 59 3.88 -16.65 -2.21
N HIS A 60 3.91 -15.32 -2.35
CA HIS A 60 3.34 -14.57 -3.47
C HIS A 60 4.38 -13.91 -4.39
N ARG A 61 5.67 -14.29 -4.31
CA ARG A 61 6.78 -13.62 -5.05
C ARG A 61 6.90 -12.14 -4.69
N MET A 62 6.66 -11.82 -3.42
CA MET A 62 6.80 -10.47 -2.88
C MET A 62 7.85 -10.48 -1.77
N THR A 63 8.67 -9.44 -1.70
CA THR A 63 9.62 -9.23 -0.58
C THR A 63 9.07 -8.15 0.33
N LEU A 64 8.86 -8.45 1.62
CA LEU A 64 8.48 -7.46 2.61
C LEU A 64 9.73 -6.84 3.24
N ILE A 65 9.78 -5.51 3.29
CA ILE A 65 10.74 -4.73 4.06
C ILE A 65 9.93 -3.82 4.98
N TRP A 66 10.24 -3.80 6.28
CA TRP A 66 9.52 -2.98 7.24
C TRP A 66 10.45 -1.98 7.92
N ILE A 67 9.91 -0.80 8.21
CA ILE A 67 10.57 0.27 8.95
C ILE A 67 9.66 0.61 10.12
N GLN A 68 10.19 0.44 11.33
CA GLN A 68 9.52 0.87 12.53
C GLN A 68 9.74 2.38 12.70
N VAL A 69 8.66 3.14 12.61
CA VAL A 69 8.64 4.58 12.84
C VAL A 69 8.38 4.85 14.31
N ASP A 70 9.23 5.65 14.92
CA ASP A 70 9.03 6.10 16.30
C ASP A 70 7.75 6.96 16.39
N ARG A 71 6.90 6.62 17.35
CA ARG A 71 5.65 7.35 17.60
C ARG A 71 5.92 8.78 18.08
N SER A 72 7.08 9.04 18.67
CA SER A 72 7.45 10.39 19.13
C SER A 72 7.44 11.44 18.01
N VAL A 73 7.73 11.02 16.77
CA VAL A 73 7.84 11.89 15.58
C VAL A 73 6.54 12.66 15.28
N PHE A 74 5.38 12.18 15.72
CA PHE A 74 4.09 12.87 15.54
C PHE A 74 3.28 13.00 16.83
N GLU A 75 3.93 13.11 17.99
CA GLU A 75 3.23 13.32 19.27
C GLU A 75 2.32 14.56 19.27
N THR A 76 2.66 15.58 18.49
CA THR A 76 1.88 16.82 18.37
C THR A 76 0.93 16.84 17.18
N ALA A 77 0.89 15.79 16.36
CA ALA A 77 -0.01 15.73 15.22
C ALA A 77 -1.45 15.44 15.69
N PRO A 78 -2.47 15.98 15.00
CA PRO A 78 -3.85 15.66 15.33
C PRO A 78 -4.10 14.17 15.04
N VAL A 79 -4.15 13.36 16.09
CA VAL A 79 -4.45 11.92 16.02
C VAL A 79 -5.82 11.64 16.62
N SER A 80 -6.56 10.70 16.03
CA SER A 80 -7.82 10.20 16.60
C SER A 80 -7.89 8.68 16.47
N LYS A 81 -8.88 8.04 17.10
CA LYS A 81 -9.13 6.60 16.89
C LYS A 81 -9.41 6.25 15.42
N GLN A 82 -9.94 7.19 14.65
CA GLN A 82 -10.27 7.05 13.22
C GLN A 82 -9.09 7.42 12.32
N TYR A 83 -8.20 8.30 12.79
CA TYR A 83 -7.00 8.76 12.09
C TYR A 83 -5.76 8.42 12.91
N PRO A 84 -5.31 7.15 12.85
CA PRO A 84 -4.13 6.72 13.57
C PRO A 84 -2.89 7.38 12.96
N GLN A 85 -1.84 7.49 13.77
CA GLN A 85 -0.62 8.19 13.43
C GLN A 85 0.05 7.66 12.15
N GLU A 86 -0.12 6.37 11.89
CA GLU A 86 0.39 5.66 10.71
C GLU A 86 -0.07 6.30 9.39
N MET A 87 -1.22 6.98 9.37
CA MET A 87 -1.68 7.73 8.20
C MET A 87 -0.71 8.85 7.80
N TYR A 88 0.02 9.42 8.76
CA TYR A 88 1.00 10.47 8.47
C TYR A 88 2.32 9.91 7.94
N TYR A 89 2.59 8.61 8.07
CA TYR A 89 3.89 8.03 7.69
C TYR A 89 4.14 8.09 6.19
N ARG A 90 3.09 8.10 5.37
CA ARG A 90 3.21 8.31 3.92
C ARG A 90 3.79 9.68 3.56
N LEU A 91 3.60 10.70 4.41
CA LEU A 91 4.20 12.03 4.22
C LEU A 91 5.70 12.03 4.50
N LEU A 92 6.17 11.12 5.37
CA LEU A 92 7.59 10.95 5.68
C LEU A 92 8.28 9.91 4.80
N ALA A 93 7.56 9.26 3.89
CA ALA A 93 8.12 8.27 2.99
C ALA A 93 9.42 8.75 2.29
N PRO A 94 9.50 10.00 1.78
CA PRO A 94 10.74 10.48 1.15
C PRO A 94 11.95 10.58 2.08
N VAL A 95 11.74 10.64 3.40
CA VAL A 95 12.80 10.77 4.41
C VAL A 95 13.13 9.42 5.05
N LEU A 96 12.15 8.51 5.11
CA LEU A 96 12.29 7.20 5.76
C LEU A 96 12.75 6.11 4.80
N LEU A 97 12.46 6.24 3.51
CA LEU A 97 12.87 5.27 2.50
C LEU A 97 14.31 5.54 2.03
N PRO A 98 15.03 4.53 1.52
CA PRO A 98 16.38 4.73 1.00
C PRO A 98 16.41 5.76 -0.13
N ASP A 99 17.47 6.55 -0.17
CA ASP A 99 17.79 7.52 -1.24
C ASP A 99 17.98 6.86 -2.62
N THR A 100 18.32 5.58 -2.65
CA THR A 100 18.40 4.73 -3.86
C THR A 100 17.05 4.36 -4.48
N LEU A 101 15.93 4.77 -3.89
CA LEU A 101 14.60 4.46 -4.39
C LEU A 101 14.08 5.57 -5.31
N ASP A 102 14.02 5.29 -6.61
CA ASP A 102 13.62 6.29 -7.61
C ASP A 102 12.10 6.48 -7.72
N ARG A 103 11.31 5.43 -7.44
CA ARG A 103 9.86 5.42 -7.63
C ARG A 103 9.20 4.47 -6.63
N ILE A 104 8.00 4.82 -6.17
CA ILE A 104 7.16 3.97 -5.33
C ILE A 104 5.68 4.27 -5.56
N ILE A 105 4.81 3.26 -5.43
CA ILE A 105 3.36 3.45 -5.43
C ILE A 105 2.85 3.27 -4.01
N TYR A 106 2.24 4.31 -3.45
CA TYR A 106 1.50 4.19 -2.19
C TYR A 106 0.12 3.57 -2.44
N ILE A 107 -0.23 2.55 -1.65
CA ILE A 107 -1.54 1.88 -1.70
C ILE A 107 -2.06 1.72 -0.27
N ASP A 108 -3.36 1.97 -0.06
CA ASP A 108 -3.98 1.73 1.25
C ASP A 108 -4.07 0.23 1.57
N PRO A 109 -3.91 -0.18 2.84
CA PRO A 109 -3.85 -1.58 3.23
C PRO A 109 -5.19 -2.32 3.11
N ASP A 110 -6.30 -1.62 2.92
CA ASP A 110 -7.67 -2.15 2.96
C ASP A 110 -8.42 -2.03 1.62
N ILE A 111 -7.70 -1.93 0.51
CA ILE A 111 -8.30 -1.97 -0.84
C ILE A 111 -8.25 -3.35 -1.49
N LEU A 112 -9.02 -3.52 -2.57
CA LEU A 112 -8.87 -4.62 -3.50
C LEU A 112 -8.19 -4.13 -4.78
N VAL A 113 -7.08 -4.74 -5.14
CA VAL A 113 -6.43 -4.57 -6.45
C VAL A 113 -7.09 -5.51 -7.42
N ILE A 114 -7.75 -4.95 -8.44
CA ILE A 114 -8.58 -5.71 -9.38
C ILE A 114 -8.03 -5.71 -10.80
N ASN A 115 -7.01 -4.90 -11.05
CA ASN A 115 -6.33 -4.72 -12.33
C ASN A 115 -4.81 -4.79 -12.13
N PRO A 116 -4.04 -5.05 -13.20
CA PRO A 116 -2.58 -4.93 -13.14
C PRO A 116 -2.14 -3.53 -12.69
N VAL A 117 -1.11 -3.45 -11.85
CA VAL A 117 -0.57 -2.16 -11.34
C VAL A 117 0.54 -1.59 -12.22
N TYR A 118 1.01 -2.37 -13.20
CA TYR A 118 2.06 -1.97 -14.13
C TYR A 118 1.77 -0.64 -14.87
N PRO A 119 0.53 -0.35 -15.33
CA PRO A 119 0.23 0.95 -15.95
C PRO A 119 0.42 2.14 -15.01
N LEU A 120 0.22 1.96 -13.69
CA LEU A 120 0.50 3.01 -12.70
C LEU A 120 2.01 3.17 -12.50
N TRP A 121 2.74 2.05 -12.47
CA TRP A 121 4.19 2.07 -12.32
C TRP A 121 4.89 2.78 -13.48
N GLU A 122 4.45 2.55 -14.71
CA GLU A 122 5.03 3.17 -15.92
C GLU A 122 4.49 4.58 -16.22
N MET A 123 3.57 5.10 -15.41
CA MET A 123 2.98 6.40 -15.65
C MET A 123 4.07 7.49 -15.70
N GLN A 124 4.10 8.23 -16.80
CA GLN A 124 5.01 9.36 -16.97
C GLN A 124 4.48 10.54 -16.16
N LEU A 125 5.31 11.05 -15.23
CA LEU A 125 4.96 12.16 -14.36
C LEU A 125 5.41 13.53 -14.92
N GLY A 126 6.25 13.55 -15.96
CA GLY A 126 6.84 14.79 -16.48
C GLY A 126 7.65 15.50 -15.39
N GLU A 127 7.36 16.79 -15.18
CA GLU A 127 8.00 17.61 -14.14
C GLU A 127 7.35 17.45 -12.75
N SER A 128 6.30 16.62 -12.64
CA SER A 128 5.58 16.42 -11.36
C SER A 128 6.30 15.41 -10.46
N VAL A 129 6.36 15.72 -9.16
CA VAL A 129 6.99 14.84 -8.15
C VAL A 129 6.09 13.70 -7.69
N PHE A 130 4.78 13.77 -7.90
CA PHE A 130 3.83 12.68 -7.65
C PHE A 130 2.56 12.83 -8.50
N ALA A 131 1.79 11.75 -8.62
CA ALA A 131 0.42 11.73 -9.13
C ALA A 131 -0.52 11.12 -8.09
N ALA A 132 -1.79 11.54 -8.10
CA ALA A 132 -2.81 11.04 -7.18
C ALA A 132 -4.14 10.83 -7.91
N ALA A 133 -4.93 9.86 -7.45
CA ALA A 133 -6.29 9.68 -7.94
C ALA A 133 -7.20 10.77 -7.34
N SER A 134 -7.82 11.58 -8.19
CA SER A 134 -8.82 12.56 -7.76
C SER A 134 -10.15 11.89 -7.42
N HIS A 135 -10.84 12.38 -6.41
CA HIS A 135 -12.22 12.01 -6.13
C HIS A 135 -13.17 12.66 -7.17
N SER A 136 -13.25 12.09 -8.38
CA SER A 136 -14.15 12.57 -9.45
C SER A 136 -15.49 11.82 -9.43
N SER A 137 -16.56 12.45 -9.94
CA SER A 137 -17.90 11.89 -10.12
C SER A 137 -17.97 10.54 -10.86
N ILE A 138 -16.93 10.17 -11.62
CA ILE A 138 -16.78 8.82 -12.21
C ILE A 138 -16.73 7.73 -11.13
N PHE A 139 -16.26 8.04 -9.91
CA PHE A 139 -16.27 7.10 -8.78
C PHE A 139 -17.69 6.78 -8.28
N GLU A 140 -18.69 7.62 -8.53
CA GLU A 140 -20.09 7.28 -8.21
C GLU A 140 -20.59 6.16 -9.13
N ALA A 141 -20.37 6.28 -10.44
CA ALA A 141 -20.71 5.23 -11.40
C ALA A 141 -19.89 3.94 -11.17
N ILE A 142 -18.61 4.06 -10.80
CA ILE A 142 -17.78 2.91 -10.42
C ILE A 142 -18.22 2.32 -9.07
N ASN A 143 -18.73 3.11 -8.13
CA ASN A 143 -19.31 2.60 -6.88
C ASN A 143 -20.52 1.72 -7.16
N ASP A 144 -21.41 2.12 -8.07
CA ASP A 144 -22.54 1.28 -8.47
C ASP A 144 -22.07 -0.06 -9.06
N VAL A 145 -21.08 -0.03 -9.95
CA VAL A 145 -20.46 -1.24 -10.50
C VAL A 145 -19.76 -2.08 -9.43
N ASN A 146 -19.06 -1.44 -8.49
CA ASN A 146 -18.38 -2.11 -7.38
C ASN A 146 -19.39 -2.78 -6.44
N MET A 147 -20.50 -2.11 -6.13
CA MET A 147 -21.58 -2.65 -5.30
C MET A 147 -22.23 -3.85 -5.96
N MET A 148 -22.52 -3.78 -7.27
CA MET A 148 -22.99 -4.93 -8.05
C MET A 148 -21.97 -6.08 -8.03
N ARG A 149 -20.68 -5.79 -8.24
CA ARG A 149 -19.63 -6.80 -8.24
C ARG A 149 -19.42 -7.47 -6.88
N LEU A 150 -19.70 -6.74 -5.80
CA LEU A 150 -19.61 -7.21 -4.42
C LEU A 150 -20.93 -7.82 -3.92
N GLY A 151 -22.00 -7.82 -4.72
CA GLY A 151 -23.31 -8.39 -4.37
C GLY A 151 -24.01 -7.66 -3.22
N LYS A 152 -23.84 -6.33 -3.11
CA LYS A 152 -24.55 -5.52 -2.12
C LYS A 152 -25.67 -4.74 -2.79
N ASP A 153 -26.91 -5.02 -2.38
CA ASP A 153 -28.08 -4.22 -2.75
C ASP A 153 -28.19 -2.96 -1.88
N HIS A 154 -28.80 -1.90 -2.41
CA HIS A 154 -28.91 -0.55 -1.82
C HIS A 154 -29.43 -0.51 -0.38
#